data_AF-A0A937K1G3-F1
#
_entry.id   AF-A0A937K1G3-F1
#
_cell.length_a   1.000
_cell.length_b   1.000
_cell.length_c   1.000
_cell.angle_alpha   90.00
_cell.angle_beta   90.00
_cell.angle_gamma   90.00
#
_symmetry.space_group_name_H-M   'P 1'
#
loop_
_entity.id
_entity.type
_entity.pdbx_description
1 polymer ?
#
loop_
_entity_poly.entity_id
_entity_poly.type
_entity_poly.pdbx_seq_one_letter_code
_entity_poly.pdbx_strand_id
1 'polypeptide(L)'
;MAMVALLIMFSAGCKSKKQAGDISDADAEKAKMEQEARQRELEAERRRAEEERLAREKARAEAEAAAAAANKPENKLADYFEAIANASSTSSANSSINEALTLFSSPDAPVLIVISQSGSQKDYDRPTTIKEYLNYLKDQKKNVNRISDLQFDASGKIKEVELAK
;
A
#
# COMPACT_ATOMS: atom_id res chain seq x y z
N MET A 1 12.80 -82.30 -35.90
CA MET A 1 13.84 -82.19 -36.95
C MET A 1 14.31 -80.75 -36.95
N ALA A 2 15.56 -80.36 -36.69
CA ALA A 2 16.82 -81.01 -36.36
C ALA A 2 17.57 -80.00 -35.46
N MET A 3 17.82 -80.31 -34.19
CA MET A 3 19.12 -80.66 -33.61
C MET A 3 20.37 -80.50 -34.50
N VAL A 4 21.48 -80.12 -33.84
CA VAL A 4 22.92 -80.11 -34.24
C VAL A 4 23.42 -78.70 -34.61
N ALA A 5 24.55 -78.18 -34.13
CA ALA A 5 25.46 -78.35 -32.99
C ALA A 5 26.57 -77.29 -33.21
N LEU A 6 27.22 -76.76 -32.17
CA LEU A 6 28.67 -76.88 -31.97
C LEU A 6 29.12 -76.07 -30.73
N LEU A 7 29.80 -76.79 -29.84
CA LEU A 7 30.57 -76.29 -28.69
C LEU A 7 31.80 -75.49 -29.14
N ILE A 8 32.12 -74.39 -28.45
CA ILE A 8 33.50 -73.98 -28.17
C ILE A 8 33.60 -73.64 -26.68
N MET A 9 34.42 -74.42 -25.97
CA MET A 9 34.83 -74.16 -24.60
C MET A 9 35.77 -72.96 -24.55
N PHE A 10 35.58 -72.07 -23.56
CA PHE A 10 36.66 -71.23 -23.05
C PHE A 10 36.93 -71.54 -21.58
N SER A 11 38.19 -71.86 -21.36
CA SER A 11 38.85 -72.29 -20.15
C SER A 11 39.05 -71.18 -19.12
N ALA A 12 39.16 -71.62 -17.86
CA ALA A 12 40.01 -71.10 -16.79
C ALA A 12 39.79 -69.65 -16.31
N GLY A 13 39.46 -69.53 -15.03
CA GLY A 13 39.28 -68.25 -14.36
C GLY A 13 40.57 -67.48 -14.09
N CYS A 14 40.40 -66.20 -13.79
CA CYS A 14 41.23 -65.47 -12.85
C CYS A 14 40.47 -64.26 -12.30
N LYS A 15 40.69 -64.01 -11.01
CA LYS A 15 40.05 -63.03 -10.14
C LYS A 15 40.23 -61.59 -10.64
N SER A 16 39.13 -60.89 -10.94
CA SER A 16 39.11 -59.41 -10.97
C SER A 16 37.69 -58.82 -10.89
N LYS A 17 36.76 -59.46 -10.18
CA LYS A 17 35.36 -59.00 -10.11
C LYS A 17 35.06 -58.07 -8.94
N LYS A 18 36.00 -57.23 -8.51
CA LYS A 18 35.83 -56.36 -7.33
C LYS A 18 36.23 -54.88 -7.51
N GLN A 19 36.52 -54.42 -8.73
CA GLN A 19 36.94 -53.02 -8.96
C GLN A 19 36.12 -52.25 -10.01
N ALA A 20 35.15 -52.87 -10.68
CA ALA A 20 34.36 -52.22 -11.72
C ALA A 20 32.96 -51.72 -11.26
N GLY A 21 32.51 -52.10 -10.05
CA GLY A 21 31.22 -51.66 -9.49
C GLY A 21 31.33 -50.40 -8.62
N ASP A 22 32.40 -50.27 -7.83
CA ASP A 22 32.56 -49.13 -6.90
C ASP A 22 32.82 -47.78 -7.62
N ILE A 23 33.33 -47.80 -8.85
CA ILE A 23 33.63 -46.56 -9.61
C ILE A 23 32.34 -46.00 -10.24
N SER A 24 31.41 -46.84 -10.69
CA SER A 24 30.13 -46.36 -11.27
C SER A 24 29.18 -45.78 -10.23
N ASP A 25 29.22 -46.29 -9.00
CA ASP A 25 28.34 -45.84 -7.92
C ASP A 25 28.80 -44.49 -7.35
N ALA A 26 30.12 -44.24 -7.28
CA ALA A 26 30.68 -42.95 -6.86
C ALA A 26 30.39 -41.81 -7.86
N ASP A 27 30.46 -42.08 -9.17
CA ASP A 27 30.12 -41.09 -10.20
C ASP A 27 28.61 -40.80 -10.24
N ALA A 28 27.76 -41.81 -9.99
CA ALA A 28 26.32 -41.65 -9.89
C ALA A 28 25.90 -40.82 -8.65
N GLU A 29 26.53 -41.06 -7.48
CA GLU A 29 26.30 -40.23 -6.29
C GLU A 29 26.76 -38.79 -6.48
N LYS A 30 27.91 -38.57 -7.11
CA LYS A 30 28.41 -37.23 -7.43
C LYS A 30 27.46 -36.47 -8.35
N ALA A 31 26.97 -37.12 -9.42
CA ALA A 31 26.00 -36.52 -10.33
C ALA A 31 24.68 -36.15 -9.62
N LYS A 32 24.22 -37.01 -8.68
CA LYS A 32 23.02 -36.76 -7.89
C LYS A 32 23.21 -35.59 -6.91
N MET A 33 24.36 -35.50 -6.24
CA MET A 33 24.71 -34.37 -5.37
C MET A 33 24.78 -33.05 -6.15
N GLU A 34 25.39 -33.04 -7.33
CA GLU A 34 25.43 -31.83 -8.18
C GLU A 34 24.04 -31.43 -8.69
N GLN A 35 23.17 -32.40 -9.00
CA GLN A 35 21.79 -32.14 -9.41
C GLN A 35 20.95 -31.56 -8.25
N GLU A 36 21.09 -32.11 -7.03
CA GLU A 36 20.44 -31.56 -5.84
C GLU A 36 20.97 -30.16 -5.48
N ALA A 37 22.28 -29.92 -5.60
CA ALA A 37 22.85 -28.60 -5.37
C ALA A 37 22.28 -27.56 -6.35
N ARG A 38 22.23 -27.89 -7.65
CA ARG A 38 21.60 -27.04 -8.68
C ARG A 38 20.11 -26.80 -8.41
N GLN A 39 19.37 -27.80 -7.94
CA GLN A 39 17.95 -27.63 -7.58
C GLN A 39 17.77 -26.70 -6.37
N ARG A 40 18.63 -26.82 -5.35
CA ARG A 40 18.59 -25.93 -4.17
C ARG A 40 18.94 -24.49 -4.53
N GLU A 41 19.90 -24.28 -5.42
CA GLU A 41 20.24 -22.94 -5.93
C GLU A 41 19.08 -22.31 -6.71
N LEU A 42 18.46 -23.06 -7.63
CA LEU A 42 17.28 -22.61 -8.36
C LEU A 42 16.10 -22.30 -7.43
N GLU A 43 15.87 -23.13 -6.40
CA GLU A 43 14.82 -22.89 -5.43
C GLU A 43 15.11 -21.65 -4.57
N ALA A 44 16.35 -21.46 -4.14
CA ALA A 44 16.77 -20.27 -3.40
C ALA A 44 16.64 -18.99 -4.25
N GLU A 45 16.99 -19.04 -5.54
CA GLU A 45 16.80 -17.94 -6.48
C GLU A 45 15.31 -17.61 -6.67
N ARG A 46 14.47 -18.64 -6.87
CA ARG A 46 13.01 -18.46 -6.99
C ARG A 46 12.40 -17.85 -5.73
N ARG A 47 12.81 -18.29 -4.54
CA ARG A 47 12.36 -17.72 -3.26
C ARG A 47 12.76 -16.26 -3.14
N ARG A 48 14.01 -15.90 -3.46
CA ARG A 48 14.47 -14.50 -3.45
C ARG A 48 13.71 -13.63 -4.44
N ALA A 49 13.49 -14.12 -5.67
CA ALA A 49 12.74 -13.40 -6.69
C ALA A 49 11.26 -13.22 -6.29
N GLU A 50 10.67 -14.21 -5.63
CA GLU A 50 9.30 -14.12 -5.11
C GLU A 50 9.20 -13.13 -3.94
N GLU A 51 10.14 -13.18 -2.99
CA GLU A 51 10.24 -12.22 -1.88
C GLU A 51 10.42 -10.78 -2.38
N GLU A 52 11.30 -10.56 -3.36
CA GLU A 52 11.50 -9.23 -3.97
C GLU A 52 10.23 -8.74 -4.66
N ARG A 53 9.54 -9.62 -5.40
CA ARG A 53 8.27 -9.29 -6.05
C ARG A 53 7.21 -8.91 -5.01
N LEU A 54 7.07 -9.68 -3.95
CA LEU A 54 6.12 -9.41 -2.85
C LEU A 54 6.46 -8.11 -2.12
N ALA A 55 7.74 -7.86 -1.86
CA ALA A 55 8.20 -6.61 -1.26
C ALA A 55 7.89 -5.40 -2.14
N ARG A 56 8.11 -5.50 -3.46
CA ARG A 56 7.79 -4.43 -4.41
C ARG A 56 6.30 -4.19 -4.55
N GLU A 57 5.49 -5.25 -4.56
CA GLU A 57 4.03 -5.16 -4.59
C GLU A 57 3.49 -4.49 -3.33
N LYS A 58 3.99 -4.92 -2.15
CA LYS A 58 3.65 -4.30 -0.87
C LYS A 58 4.04 -2.82 -0.83
N ALA A 59 5.25 -2.48 -1.24
CA ALA A 59 5.71 -1.09 -1.28
C ALA A 59 4.85 -0.23 -2.23
N ARG A 60 4.45 -0.79 -3.38
CA ARG A 60 3.54 -0.10 -4.31
C ARG A 60 2.15 0.10 -3.69
N ALA A 61 1.58 -0.92 -3.07
CA ALA A 61 0.27 -0.85 -2.42
C ALA A 61 0.28 0.17 -1.26
N GLU A 62 1.35 0.21 -0.46
CA GLU A 62 1.53 1.20 0.60
C GLU A 62 1.66 2.62 0.03
N ALA A 63 2.43 2.82 -1.03
CA ALA A 63 2.56 4.12 -1.69
C ALA A 63 1.23 4.60 -2.29
N GLU A 64 0.46 3.70 -2.89
CA GLU A 64 -0.87 4.01 -3.44
C GLU A 64 -1.87 4.35 -2.34
N ALA A 65 -1.88 3.59 -1.25
CA ALA A 65 -2.71 3.89 -0.07
C ALA A 65 -2.34 5.23 0.57
N ALA A 66 -1.04 5.54 0.67
CA ALA A 66 -0.56 6.82 1.17
C ALA A 66 -0.95 7.98 0.25
N ALA A 67 -0.81 7.81 -1.07
CA ALA A 67 -1.25 8.81 -2.05
C ALA A 67 -2.77 9.02 -2.00
N ALA A 68 -3.56 7.94 -1.87
CA ALA A 68 -5.01 8.02 -1.71
C ALA A 68 -5.39 8.75 -0.42
N ALA A 69 -4.68 8.47 0.68
CA ALA A 69 -4.87 9.16 1.96
C ALA A 69 -4.50 10.65 1.86
N ALA A 70 -3.41 11.00 1.19
CA ALA A 70 -2.99 12.39 1.00
C ALA A 70 -4.00 13.20 0.16
N ASN A 71 -4.66 12.57 -0.82
CA ASN A 71 -5.63 13.22 -1.70
C ASN A 71 -7.06 13.27 -1.15
N LYS A 72 -7.24 12.92 0.12
CA LYS A 72 -8.53 13.03 0.81
C LYS A 72 -8.99 14.49 0.86
N PRO A 73 -10.25 14.81 0.48
CA PRO A 73 -10.80 16.16 0.57
C PRO A 73 -10.67 16.78 1.96
N GLU A 74 -10.74 15.96 3.02
CA GLU A 74 -10.56 16.36 4.42
C GLU A 74 -9.18 16.98 4.66
N ASN A 75 -8.12 16.35 4.16
CA ASN A 75 -6.75 16.83 4.34
C ASN A 75 -6.54 18.14 3.59
N LYS A 76 -7.01 18.20 2.34
CA LYS A 76 -6.92 19.42 1.54
C LYS A 76 -7.67 20.59 2.17
N LEU A 77 -8.86 20.34 2.73
CA LEU A 77 -9.62 21.38 3.45
C LEU A 77 -8.91 21.80 4.75
N ALA A 78 -8.35 20.84 5.49
CA ALA A 78 -7.57 21.13 6.70
C ALA A 78 -6.34 21.99 6.39
N ASP A 79 -5.63 21.70 5.30
CA ASP A 79 -4.49 22.50 4.84
C ASP A 79 -4.91 23.94 4.52
N TYR A 80 -6.06 24.14 3.89
CA TYR A 80 -6.60 25.48 3.67
C TYR A 80 -6.95 26.20 4.97
N PHE A 81 -7.54 25.51 5.96
CA PHE A 81 -7.81 26.12 7.27
C PHE A 81 -6.52 26.62 7.92
N GLU A 82 -5.45 25.83 7.89
CA GLU A 82 -4.14 26.22 8.42
C GLU A 82 -3.50 27.35 7.60
N ALA A 83 -3.57 27.29 6.27
CA ALA A 83 -3.04 28.35 5.40
C ALA A 83 -3.72 29.71 5.65
N ILE A 84 -5.04 29.70 5.85
CA ILE A 84 -5.82 30.92 6.13
C ILE A 84 -5.50 31.46 7.52
N ALA A 85 -5.48 30.59 8.54
CA ALA A 85 -5.19 30.98 9.91
C ALA A 85 -3.78 31.56 10.07
N ASN A 86 -2.79 30.96 9.38
CA ASN A 86 -1.38 31.35 9.48
C ASN A 86 -0.94 32.35 8.39
N ALA A 87 -1.85 32.84 7.54
CA ALA A 87 -1.51 33.74 6.44
C ALA A 87 -0.82 35.03 6.92
N SER A 88 0.30 35.37 6.29
CA SER A 88 1.10 36.58 6.58
C SER A 88 0.45 37.90 6.16
N SER A 89 -0.60 37.85 5.33
CA SER A 89 -1.34 39.03 4.89
C SER A 89 -2.81 38.71 4.59
N THR A 90 -3.66 39.73 4.61
CA THR A 90 -5.07 39.62 4.22
C THR A 90 -5.23 39.15 2.78
N SER A 91 -4.34 39.59 1.89
CA SER A 91 -4.36 39.16 0.48
C SER A 91 -4.11 37.66 0.34
N SER A 92 -3.07 37.14 1.00
CA SER A 92 -2.75 35.70 1.01
C SER A 92 -3.90 34.85 1.60
N ALA A 93 -4.49 35.32 2.71
CA ALA A 93 -5.65 34.67 3.30
C ALA A 93 -6.84 34.63 2.32
N ASN A 94 -7.16 35.75 1.69
CA ASN A 94 -8.28 35.84 0.74
C ASN A 94 -8.08 34.93 -0.49
N SER A 95 -6.84 34.79 -1.00
CA SER A 95 -6.54 33.83 -2.07
C SER A 95 -6.82 32.39 -1.61
N SER A 96 -6.35 32.02 -0.41
CA SER A 96 -6.58 30.70 0.17
C SER A 96 -8.08 30.43 0.42
N ILE A 97 -8.84 31.44 0.85
CA ILE A 97 -10.31 31.35 0.99
C ILE A 97 -10.97 31.04 -0.35
N ASN A 98 -10.61 31.78 -1.41
CA ASN A 98 -11.21 31.59 -2.72
C ASN A 98 -10.92 30.20 -3.28
N GLU A 99 -9.71 29.68 -3.08
CA GLU A 99 -9.35 28.33 -3.47
C GLU A 99 -10.11 27.27 -2.67
N ALA A 100 -10.19 27.43 -1.34
CA ALA A 100 -10.92 26.53 -0.47
C ALA A 100 -12.40 26.43 -0.86
N LEU A 101 -13.03 27.55 -1.19
CA LEU A 101 -14.43 27.61 -1.62
C LEU A 101 -14.70 26.79 -2.90
N THR A 102 -13.69 26.53 -3.74
CA THR A 102 -13.86 25.67 -4.92
C THR A 102 -14.10 24.20 -4.58
N LEU A 103 -13.79 23.77 -3.35
CA LEU A 103 -14.07 22.41 -2.86
C LEU A 103 -15.57 22.21 -2.55
N PHE A 104 -16.30 23.30 -2.39
CA PHE A 104 -17.69 23.29 -1.95
C PHE A 104 -18.66 23.38 -3.13
N SER A 105 -19.84 22.82 -2.92
CA SER A 105 -20.98 22.93 -3.84
C SER A 105 -21.54 24.36 -3.88
N SER A 106 -21.42 25.09 -2.76
CA SER A 106 -21.82 26.48 -2.60
C SER A 106 -21.00 27.15 -1.50
N PRO A 107 -20.71 28.46 -1.59
CA PRO A 107 -20.14 29.23 -0.46
C PRO A 107 -21.07 29.27 0.77
N ASP A 108 -22.34 28.94 0.60
CA ASP A 108 -23.35 28.90 1.67
C ASP A 108 -23.48 27.50 2.29
N ALA A 109 -22.58 26.56 1.96
CA ALA A 109 -22.58 25.23 2.55
C ALA A 109 -22.52 25.33 4.09
N PRO A 110 -23.44 24.65 4.82
CA PRO A 110 -23.50 24.71 6.27
C PRO A 110 -22.23 24.17 6.92
N VAL A 111 -21.82 24.85 7.99
CA VAL A 111 -20.78 24.41 8.92
C VAL A 111 -21.42 24.19 10.28
N LEU A 112 -21.30 22.97 10.79
CA LEU A 112 -21.85 22.54 12.08
C LEU A 112 -20.70 22.37 13.07
N ILE A 113 -20.64 23.19 14.12
CA ILE A 113 -19.58 23.12 15.13
C ILE A 113 -20.12 22.40 16.36
N VAL A 114 -19.62 21.20 16.63
CA VAL A 114 -19.98 20.41 17.82
C VAL A 114 -19.42 21.08 19.07
N ILE A 115 -20.30 21.44 20.01
CA ILE A 115 -19.93 22.05 21.30
C ILE A 115 -19.94 21.05 22.46
N SER A 116 -20.79 20.03 22.39
CA SER A 116 -20.85 18.92 23.34
C SER A 116 -21.37 17.66 22.67
N GLN A 117 -20.94 16.50 23.19
CA GLN A 117 -21.46 15.21 22.77
C GLN A 117 -21.73 14.37 24.02
N SER A 118 -22.93 13.79 24.09
CA SER A 118 -23.32 12.83 25.12
C SER A 118 -23.84 11.57 24.45
N GLY A 119 -23.05 10.50 24.49
CA GLY A 119 -23.34 9.28 23.73
C GLY A 119 -23.43 9.56 22.23
N SER A 120 -24.58 9.29 21.64
CA SER A 120 -24.88 9.53 20.22
C SER A 120 -25.51 10.90 19.93
N GLN A 121 -25.79 11.70 20.96
CA GLN A 121 -26.40 13.02 20.80
C GLN A 121 -25.31 14.10 20.75
N LYS A 122 -25.32 14.92 19.69
CA LYS A 122 -24.42 16.06 19.51
C LYS A 122 -25.20 17.35 19.65
N ASP A 123 -24.63 18.30 20.39
CA ASP A 123 -25.10 19.68 20.42
C ASP A 123 -24.19 20.52 19.55
N TYR A 124 -24.80 21.38 18.75
CA TYR A 124 -24.12 22.24 17.79
C TYR A 124 -24.21 23.71 18.23
N ASP A 125 -23.18 24.48 17.91
CA ASP A 125 -23.22 25.93 18.00
C ASP A 125 -24.20 26.52 16.97
N ARG A 126 -24.38 27.83 16.99
CA ARG A 126 -25.16 28.57 16.00
C ARG A 126 -24.71 28.18 14.58
N PRO A 127 -25.66 27.83 13.69
CA PRO A 127 -25.34 27.55 12.30
C PRO A 127 -24.59 28.71 11.63
N THR A 128 -23.59 28.39 10.83
CA THR A 128 -22.84 29.33 9.98
C THR A 128 -22.57 28.70 8.63
N THR A 129 -22.08 29.49 7.68
CA THR A 129 -21.68 29.01 6.35
C THR A 129 -20.18 28.82 6.27
N ILE A 130 -19.71 28.02 5.30
CA ILE A 130 -18.28 27.84 5.08
C ILE A 130 -17.59 29.18 4.77
N LYS A 131 -18.21 30.06 3.98
CA LYS A 131 -17.63 31.37 3.67
C LYS A 131 -17.42 32.22 4.92
N GLU A 132 -18.40 32.25 5.82
CA GLU A 132 -18.28 32.96 7.10
C GLU A 132 -17.21 32.33 7.98
N TYR A 133 -17.20 31.00 8.10
CA TYR A 133 -16.23 30.28 8.91
C TYR A 133 -14.79 30.49 8.43
N LEU A 134 -14.55 30.46 7.12
CA LEU A 134 -13.22 30.72 6.56
C LEU A 134 -12.75 32.17 6.81
N ASN A 135 -13.67 33.14 6.76
CA ASN A 135 -13.35 34.52 7.14
C ASN A 135 -13.09 34.64 8.65
N TYR A 136 -13.84 33.91 9.48
CA TYR A 136 -13.56 33.83 10.92
C TYR A 136 -12.14 33.32 11.17
N LEU A 137 -11.68 32.25 10.50
CA LEU A 137 -10.30 31.76 10.64
C LEU A 137 -9.26 32.83 10.28
N LYS A 138 -9.49 33.58 9.19
CA LYS A 138 -8.64 34.70 8.77
C LYS A 138 -8.54 35.77 9.86
N ASP A 139 -9.67 36.12 10.45
CA ASP A 139 -9.76 37.20 11.42
C ASP A 139 -9.20 36.79 12.80
N GLN A 140 -9.40 35.52 13.20
CA GLN A 140 -8.86 34.98 14.45
C GLN A 140 -7.38 34.62 14.39
N LYS A 141 -6.82 34.44 13.18
CA LYS A 141 -5.44 33.97 12.97
C LYS A 141 -5.12 32.67 13.72
N LYS A 142 -6.14 31.82 13.89
CA LYS A 142 -6.03 30.57 14.62
C LYS A 142 -7.07 29.57 14.12
N ASN A 143 -6.65 28.33 13.94
CA ASN A 143 -7.54 27.21 13.71
C ASN A 143 -7.81 26.48 15.03
N VAL A 144 -9.03 26.60 15.56
CA VAL A 144 -9.42 25.99 16.85
C VAL A 144 -10.26 24.74 16.73
N ASN A 145 -10.79 24.46 15.53
CA ASN A 145 -11.63 23.30 15.28
C ASN A 145 -10.97 22.39 14.24
N ARG A 146 -11.27 21.10 14.31
CA ARG A 146 -10.86 20.07 13.36
C ARG A 146 -12.09 19.56 12.60
N ILE A 147 -11.85 19.08 11.38
CA ILE A 147 -12.89 18.46 10.57
C ILE A 147 -13.24 17.12 11.21
N SER A 148 -14.51 16.97 11.58
CA SER A 148 -15.09 15.75 12.15
C SER A 148 -15.70 14.89 11.05
N ASP A 149 -16.49 15.51 10.17
CA ASP A 149 -17.16 14.82 9.06
C ASP A 149 -17.36 15.75 7.86
N LEU A 150 -17.44 15.16 6.67
CA LEU A 150 -17.74 15.86 5.42
C LEU A 150 -18.87 15.13 4.69
N GLN A 151 -19.91 15.87 4.31
CA GLN A 151 -20.91 15.35 3.38
C GLN A 151 -20.69 15.93 1.99
N PHE A 152 -20.89 15.08 0.98
CA PHE A 152 -20.69 15.43 -0.42
C PHE A 152 -22.01 15.46 -1.19
N ASP A 153 -22.06 16.27 -2.24
CA ASP A 153 -23.13 16.25 -3.23
C ASP A 153 -22.89 15.17 -4.30
N ALA A 154 -23.80 15.05 -5.27
CA ALA A 154 -23.72 14.08 -6.35
C ALA A 154 -22.51 14.30 -7.30
N SER A 155 -21.89 15.48 -7.26
CA SER A 155 -20.70 15.82 -8.05
C SER A 155 -19.38 15.63 -7.29
N GLY A 156 -19.45 15.18 -6.02
CA GLY A 156 -18.29 15.01 -5.15
C GLY A 156 -17.78 16.31 -4.54
N LYS A 157 -18.56 17.40 -4.59
CA LYS A 157 -18.25 18.66 -3.89
C LYS A 157 -18.79 18.61 -2.46
N ILE A 158 -18.14 19.31 -1.54
CA ILE A 158 -18.57 19.37 -0.15
C ILE A 158 -19.87 20.18 -0.06
N LYS A 159 -20.92 19.60 0.53
CA LYS A 159 -22.19 20.26 0.78
C LYS A 159 -22.42 20.63 2.24
N GLU A 160 -21.71 19.99 3.17
CA GLU A 160 -21.78 20.27 4.61
C GLU A 160 -20.47 19.84 5.29
N VAL A 161 -20.06 20.59 6.32
CA VAL A 161 -18.88 20.28 7.13
C VAL A 161 -19.29 20.22 8.59
N GLU A 162 -18.93 19.13 9.26
CA GLU A 162 -18.97 19.05 10.71
C GLU A 162 -17.58 19.30 11.29
N LEU A 163 -17.51 20.15 12.31
CA LEU A 163 -16.31 20.51 13.03
C LEU A 163 -16.42 20.14 14.51
N ALA A 164 -15.30 19.79 15.12
CA ALA A 164 -15.19 19.54 16.56
C ALA A 164 -13.92 20.18 17.12
N LYS A 165 -13.87 20.42 18.43
CA LYS A 165 -12.66 20.91 19.12
C LYS A 165 -11.67 19.79 19.40
#